data_AF-A0A1I4Q5A1-F1
#
_entry.id   AF-A0A1I4Q5A1-F1
#
_cell.length_a   1.000
_cell.length_b   1.000
_cell.length_c   1.000
_cell.angle_alpha   90.00
_cell.angle_beta   90.00
_cell.angle_gamma   90.00
#
_symmetry.space_group_name_H-M   'P 1'
#
loop_
_entity.id
_entity.type
_entity.pdbx_description
1 polymer ?
#
loop_
_entity_poly.entity_id
_entity_poly.type
_entity_poly.pdbx_seq_one_letter_code
_entity_poly.pdbx_strand_id
1 'polypeptide(L)'
;MKLKNILTFVLTLGISVSNVYANPKYQKTDSETLKKIKEITTFKLLLPAKIPSNWTLEIKYPYPLEITKPITKVRLHYFDKDESYMLGIEQFKASGYVTKEEIRIDPTGNQIHQLTAEKFLPDLSGEILYVNGHQGRFMPTQPKGGDLWWIENDTFIRMNSLILTKEEMLKIAIVMK
;
A
#
# COMPACT_ATOMS: atom_id res chain seq x y z
N MET A 1 45.87 -38.86 51.83
CA MET A 1 46.11 -37.62 51.07
C MET A 1 45.18 -37.64 49.86
N LYS A 2 44.19 -36.75 49.81
CA LYS A 2 43.01 -36.84 48.92
C LYS A 2 43.33 -36.39 47.49
N LEU A 3 43.00 -37.24 46.50
CA LEU A 3 42.95 -36.86 45.08
C LEU A 3 41.92 -35.72 44.89
N LYS A 4 42.35 -34.60 44.33
CA LYS A 4 41.44 -33.55 43.85
C LYS A 4 41.16 -33.80 42.37
N ASN A 5 39.96 -34.28 42.08
CA ASN A 5 39.41 -34.37 40.73
C ASN A 5 39.25 -32.95 40.17
N ILE A 6 39.90 -32.65 39.05
CA ILE A 6 39.67 -31.43 38.28
C ILE A 6 38.47 -31.69 37.38
N LEU A 7 37.34 -31.08 37.72
CA LEU A 7 36.11 -31.09 36.92
C LEU A 7 36.24 -30.00 35.85
N THR A 8 36.49 -30.39 34.61
CA THR A 8 36.54 -29.45 33.48
C THR A 8 35.12 -29.05 33.10
N PHE A 9 34.73 -27.81 33.41
CA PHE A 9 33.44 -27.24 33.04
C PHE A 9 33.53 -26.67 31.61
N VAL A 10 33.05 -27.41 30.62
CA VAL A 10 32.95 -26.93 29.23
C VAL A 10 31.65 -26.16 29.09
N LEU A 11 31.73 -24.82 29.17
CA LEU A 11 30.63 -23.91 28.90
C LEU A 11 30.44 -23.81 27.37
N THR A 12 29.59 -24.63 26.78
CA THR A 12 29.17 -24.44 25.39
C THR A 12 28.21 -23.25 25.33
N LEU A 13 28.70 -22.10 24.83
CA LEU A 13 27.82 -21.03 24.37
C LEU A 13 26.99 -21.59 23.21
N GLY A 14 25.73 -21.93 23.49
CA GLY A 14 24.75 -22.19 22.46
C GLY A 14 24.51 -20.90 21.68
N ILE A 15 25.14 -20.77 20.51
CA ILE A 15 24.81 -19.71 19.56
C ILE A 15 23.42 -20.06 19.04
N SER A 16 22.40 -19.47 19.65
CA SER A 16 21.06 -19.46 19.07
C SER A 16 21.14 -18.60 17.81
N VAL A 17 21.34 -19.23 16.65
CA VAL A 17 21.02 -18.61 15.37
C VAL A 17 19.51 -18.40 15.37
N SER A 18 19.10 -17.21 15.81
CA SER A 18 17.76 -16.72 15.55
C SER A 18 17.73 -16.52 14.04
N ASN A 19 17.11 -17.47 13.33
CA ASN A 19 16.65 -17.23 11.98
C ASN A 19 15.75 -16.00 12.05
N VAL A 20 16.27 -14.85 11.65
CA VAL A 20 15.47 -13.67 11.37
C VAL A 20 14.66 -14.03 10.15
N TYR A 21 13.51 -14.67 10.37
CA TYR A 21 12.45 -14.70 9.38
C TYR A 21 12.01 -13.24 9.22
N ALA A 22 12.61 -12.54 8.25
CA ALA A 22 12.13 -11.25 7.81
C ALA A 22 10.65 -11.43 7.50
N ASN A 23 9.78 -10.85 8.32
CA ASN A 23 8.36 -10.85 8.10
C ASN A 23 8.16 -10.11 6.76
N PRO A 24 7.68 -10.75 5.67
CA PRO A 24 7.59 -10.11 4.34
C PRO A 24 6.59 -8.96 4.29
N LYS A 25 6.04 -8.58 5.45
CA LYS A 25 4.90 -7.68 5.59
C LYS A 25 5.24 -6.21 5.39
N TYR A 26 6.51 -5.81 5.31
CA TYR A 26 6.89 -4.40 5.11
C TYR A 26 8.19 -4.27 4.30
N GLN A 27 8.12 -4.23 2.97
CA GLN A 27 9.27 -3.86 2.14
C GLN A 27 9.22 -2.35 1.89
N LYS A 28 10.11 -1.61 2.57
CA LYS A 28 10.35 -0.20 2.26
C LYS A 28 10.82 -0.13 0.80
N THR A 29 10.06 0.57 -0.03
CA THR A 29 10.30 0.57 -1.46
C THR A 29 11.45 1.52 -1.79
N ASP A 30 12.49 1.01 -2.43
CA ASP A 30 13.58 1.82 -2.95
C ASP A 30 13.19 2.55 -4.25
N SER A 31 14.05 3.48 -4.69
CA SER A 31 13.80 4.30 -5.88
C SER A 31 13.75 3.51 -7.19
N GLU A 32 14.50 2.41 -7.29
CA GLU A 32 14.53 1.57 -8.49
C GLU A 32 13.25 0.75 -8.59
N THR A 33 12.80 0.17 -7.48
CA THR A 33 11.53 -0.56 -7.39
C THR A 33 10.35 0.37 -7.70
N LEU A 34 10.34 1.60 -7.15
CA LEU A 34 9.33 2.60 -7.50
C LEU A 34 9.33 2.94 -9.00
N LYS A 35 10.51 3.08 -9.61
CA LYS A 35 10.62 3.33 -11.06
C LYS A 35 10.00 2.18 -11.86
N LYS A 36 10.31 0.93 -11.52
CA LYS A 36 9.73 -0.26 -12.17
C LYS A 36 8.20 -0.31 -12.02
N ILE A 37 7.69 -0.04 -10.82
CA ILE A 37 6.23 0.00 -10.58
C ILE A 37 5.57 1.05 -11.48
N LYS A 38 6.13 2.27 -11.56
CA LYS A 38 5.61 3.34 -12.43
C LYS A 38 5.58 2.95 -13.91
N GLU A 39 6.56 2.17 -14.37
CA GLU A 39 6.66 1.73 -15.77
C GLU A 39 5.63 0.67 -16.13
N ILE A 40 5.25 -0.20 -15.19
CA ILE A 40 4.37 -1.35 -15.46
C ILE A 40 2.94 -1.19 -14.94
N THR A 41 2.60 -0.06 -14.30
CA THR A 41 1.22 0.26 -13.90
C THR A 41 0.35 0.59 -15.11
N THR A 42 -0.91 0.16 -15.10
CA THR A 42 -1.88 0.43 -16.18
C THR A 42 -2.53 1.82 -16.13
N PHE A 43 -2.10 2.65 -15.17
CA PHE A 43 -2.61 3.98 -14.86
C PHE A 43 -1.44 4.90 -14.52
N LYS A 44 -1.69 6.21 -14.49
CA LYS A 44 -0.67 7.19 -14.10
C LYS A 44 -0.51 7.16 -12.57
N LEU A 45 0.53 6.52 -12.07
CA LEU A 45 0.83 6.51 -10.63
C LEU A 45 1.28 7.91 -10.15
N LEU A 46 0.44 8.56 -9.35
CA LEU A 46 0.68 9.88 -8.76
C LEU A 46 1.34 9.76 -7.39
N LEU A 47 2.31 10.62 -7.09
CA LEU A 47 2.91 10.73 -5.76
C LEU A 47 2.71 12.14 -5.20
N PRO A 48 2.47 12.31 -3.89
CA PRO A 48 2.60 13.60 -3.22
C PRO A 48 3.95 14.26 -3.49
N ALA A 49 3.96 15.46 -4.07
CA ALA A 49 5.23 16.18 -4.31
C ALA A 49 5.85 16.73 -3.02
N LYS A 50 5.06 16.89 -1.96
CA LYS A 50 5.51 17.36 -0.65
C LYS A 50 4.88 16.48 0.43
N ILE A 51 5.75 15.89 1.24
CA ILE A 51 5.41 15.18 2.47
C ILE A 51 6.37 15.64 3.58
N PRO A 52 5.98 15.57 4.86
CA PRO A 52 6.92 15.79 5.95
C PRO A 52 8.16 14.90 5.81
N SER A 53 9.35 15.47 6.01
CA SER A 53 10.63 14.78 5.80
C SER A 53 10.87 13.63 6.79
N ASN A 54 10.15 13.62 7.90
CA ASN A 54 10.16 12.57 8.90
C ASN A 54 9.18 11.43 8.58
N TRP A 55 8.49 11.45 7.44
CA TRP A 55 7.64 10.35 7.00
C TRP A 55 8.41 9.35 6.15
N THR A 56 8.06 8.09 6.28
CA THR A 56 8.55 7.00 5.45
C THR A 56 7.45 6.53 4.51
N LEU A 57 7.83 6.10 3.30
CA LEU A 57 6.92 5.54 2.30
C LEU A 57 7.11 4.02 2.21
N GLU A 58 5.99 3.32 2.22
CA GLU A 58 5.88 1.92 1.83
C GLU A 58 4.90 1.80 0.65
N ILE A 59 5.22 0.94 -0.32
CA ILE A 59 4.36 0.70 -1.49
C ILE A 59 3.91 -0.75 -1.49
N LYS A 60 2.59 -0.95 -1.47
CA LYS A 60 1.94 -2.23 -1.70
C LYS A 60 1.56 -2.38 -3.17
N TYR A 61 1.96 -3.50 -3.74
CA TYR A 61 1.68 -3.93 -5.11
C TYR A 61 1.58 -5.47 -5.12
N PRO A 62 1.08 -6.10 -6.19
CA PRO A 62 1.05 -7.56 -6.30
C PRO A 62 2.47 -8.15 -6.13
N TYR A 63 2.65 -9.05 -5.17
CA TYR A 63 3.92 -9.68 -4.85
C TYR A 63 3.96 -11.14 -5.35
N PRO A 64 5.08 -11.64 -5.88
CA PRO A 64 6.32 -10.91 -6.17
C PRO A 64 6.19 -9.90 -7.32
N LEU A 65 7.13 -8.96 -7.44
CA LEU A 65 7.17 -8.05 -8.57
C LEU A 65 7.48 -8.83 -9.86
N GLU A 66 6.46 -9.04 -10.69
CA GLU A 66 6.58 -9.69 -12.00
C GLU A 66 6.52 -8.65 -13.11
N ILE A 67 7.67 -8.29 -13.70
CA ILE A 67 7.76 -7.22 -14.74
C ILE A 67 6.96 -7.52 -16.01
N THR A 68 6.57 -8.78 -16.23
CA THR A 68 5.76 -9.22 -17.38
C THR A 68 4.26 -9.06 -17.14
N LYS A 69 3.83 -8.82 -15.89
CA LYS A 69 2.42 -8.65 -15.53
C LYS A 69 2.15 -7.18 -15.19
N PRO A 70 1.14 -6.56 -15.83
CA PRO A 70 0.80 -5.18 -15.53
C PRO A 70 0.26 -5.03 -14.10
N ILE A 71 0.68 -3.98 -13.40
CA ILE A 71 0.16 -3.65 -12.07
C ILE A 71 -1.14 -2.86 -12.24
N THR A 72 -2.25 -3.43 -11.78
CA THR A 72 -3.59 -2.83 -11.91
C THR A 72 -3.99 -1.98 -10.71
N LYS A 73 -3.28 -2.11 -9.58
CA LYS A 73 -3.55 -1.38 -8.34
C LYS A 73 -2.27 -1.21 -7.51
N VAL A 74 -2.10 -0.01 -6.93
CA VAL A 74 -1.02 0.32 -6.00
C VAL A 74 -1.61 0.96 -4.76
N ARG A 75 -1.00 0.70 -3.60
CA ARG A 75 -1.31 1.45 -2.36
C ARG A 75 -0.04 1.98 -1.74
N LEU A 76 0.02 3.29 -1.55
CA LEU A 76 1.07 3.99 -0.83
C LEU A 76 0.67 4.11 0.63
N HIS A 77 1.56 3.75 1.55
CA HIS A 77 1.40 3.95 2.99
C HIS A 77 2.52 4.86 3.49
N TYR A 78 2.12 5.93 4.18
CA TYR A 78 3.04 6.85 4.83
C TYR A 78 2.97 6.67 6.34
N PHE A 79 4.12 6.55 6.97
CA PHE A 79 4.27 6.43 8.41
C PHE A 79 5.16 7.56 8.93
N ASP A 80 4.94 8.04 10.15
CA ASP A 80 5.85 9.00 10.76
C ASP A 80 7.13 8.33 11.31
N LYS A 81 7.94 9.12 12.04
CA LYS A 81 9.20 8.67 12.64
C LYS A 81 9.03 7.59 13.71
N ASP A 82 7.83 7.49 14.30
CA ASP A 82 7.48 6.54 15.35
C ASP A 82 6.72 5.35 14.75
N GLU A 83 6.78 5.18 13.42
CA GLU A 83 6.09 4.15 12.64
C GLU A 83 4.55 4.21 12.74
N SER A 84 4.00 5.36 13.14
CA SER A 84 2.56 5.56 13.21
C SER A 84 1.99 5.82 11.82
N TYR A 85 0.90 5.14 11.48
CA TYR A 85 0.24 5.30 10.17
C TYR A 85 -0.35 6.70 10.00
N MET A 86 0.12 7.41 8.97
CA MET A 86 -0.30 8.79 8.70
C MET A 86 -1.32 8.88 7.57
N LEU A 87 -1.05 8.19 6.47
CA LEU A 87 -1.79 8.37 5.23
C LEU A 87 -1.71 7.11 4.36
N GLY A 88 -2.86 6.69 3.84
CA GLY A 88 -2.94 5.74 2.74
C GLY A 88 -3.36 6.43 1.46
N ILE A 89 -2.77 6.05 0.34
CA ILE A 89 -3.20 6.48 -0.99
C ILE A 89 -3.34 5.24 -1.87
N GLU A 90 -4.57 4.85 -2.16
CA GLU A 90 -4.90 3.78 -3.09
C GLU A 90 -5.12 4.35 -4.49
N GLN A 91 -4.54 3.71 -5.50
CA GLN A 91 -4.64 4.11 -6.89
C GLN A 91 -4.84 2.91 -7.81
N PHE A 92 -5.75 3.06 -8.77
CA PHE A 92 -5.98 2.12 -9.86
C PHE A 92 -6.64 2.84 -11.04
N LYS A 93 -6.67 2.19 -12.20
CA LYS A 93 -7.32 2.75 -13.40
C LYS A 93 -8.83 2.90 -13.16
N ALA A 94 -9.41 4.07 -13.37
CA ALA A 94 -10.83 4.29 -13.14
C ALA A 94 -11.70 3.55 -14.18
N SER A 95 -11.32 3.61 -15.45
CA SER A 95 -11.99 2.87 -16.51
C SER A 95 -11.62 1.38 -16.50
N GLY A 96 -12.63 0.52 -16.66
CA GLY A 96 -12.44 -0.92 -16.85
C GLY A 96 -11.84 -1.69 -15.67
N TYR A 97 -11.82 -1.12 -14.46
CA TYR A 97 -11.30 -1.82 -13.28
C TYR A 97 -12.20 -2.99 -12.87
N VAL A 98 -11.66 -4.19 -13.04
CA VAL A 98 -12.26 -5.48 -12.66
C VAL A 98 -12.39 -5.55 -11.13
N THR A 99 -13.62 -5.43 -10.61
CA THR A 99 -13.93 -5.59 -9.18
C THR A 99 -14.22 -7.04 -8.78
N LYS A 100 -14.36 -7.96 -9.73
CA LYS A 100 -14.74 -9.35 -9.47
C LYS A 100 -13.80 -10.36 -10.13
N GLU A 101 -13.10 -11.10 -9.28
CA GLU A 101 -12.43 -12.35 -9.63
C GLU A 101 -13.31 -13.49 -9.11
N GLU A 102 -13.90 -14.27 -10.03
CA GLU A 102 -14.61 -15.49 -9.69
C GLU A 102 -13.67 -16.69 -9.83
N ILE A 103 -13.46 -17.43 -8.75
CA ILE A 103 -12.83 -18.75 -8.81
C ILE A 103 -13.93 -19.76 -9.12
N ARG A 104 -13.88 -20.35 -10.31
CA ARG A 104 -14.73 -21.47 -10.71
C ARG A 104 -13.91 -22.75 -10.66
N ILE A 105 -14.51 -23.85 -10.22
CA ILE A 105 -13.87 -25.16 -10.34
C ILE A 105 -14.45 -25.83 -11.58
N ASP A 106 -13.58 -26.23 -12.50
CA ASP A 106 -14.00 -26.97 -13.68
C ASP A 106 -14.41 -28.41 -13.33
N PRO A 107 -15.08 -29.16 -14.22
CA PRO A 107 -15.47 -30.55 -13.96
C PRO A 107 -14.30 -31.51 -13.69
N THR A 108 -13.06 -31.10 -13.98
CA THR A 108 -11.83 -31.87 -13.73
C THR A 108 -11.15 -31.50 -12.41
N GLY A 109 -11.70 -30.52 -11.67
CA GLY A 109 -11.19 -30.07 -10.38
C GLY A 109 -10.20 -28.91 -10.45
N ASN A 110 -9.92 -28.33 -11.62
CA ASN A 110 -9.00 -27.19 -11.72
C ASN A 110 -9.70 -25.88 -11.37
N GLN A 111 -8.98 -24.99 -10.69
CA GLN A 111 -9.43 -23.62 -10.45
C GLN A 111 -9.26 -22.79 -11.71
N ILE A 112 -10.36 -22.26 -12.23
CA ILE A 112 -10.42 -21.28 -13.31
C ILE A 112 -10.69 -19.91 -12.68
N HIS A 113 -9.78 -18.97 -12.89
CA HIS A 113 -9.94 -17.58 -12.50
C HIS A 113 -10.68 -16.84 -13.62
N GLN A 114 -11.94 -16.50 -13.41
CA GLN A 114 -12.71 -15.66 -14.31
C GLN A 114 -12.73 -14.22 -13.80
N LEU A 115 -11.98 -13.36 -14.49
CA LEU A 115 -11.96 -11.92 -14.23
C LEU A 115 -13.10 -11.26 -15.02
N THR A 116 -14.09 -10.70 -14.32
CA THR A 116 -15.16 -9.93 -14.97
C THR A 116 -14.89 -8.44 -14.79
N ALA A 117 -14.59 -7.77 -15.90
CA ALA A 117 -14.44 -6.32 -15.93
C ALA A 117 -15.80 -5.65 -15.71
N GLU A 118 -16.16 -5.42 -14.46
CA GLU A 118 -17.25 -4.52 -14.11
C GLU A 118 -16.76 -3.08 -14.15
N LYS A 119 -17.68 -2.15 -14.44
CA LYS A 119 -17.36 -0.72 -14.39
C LYS A 119 -17.23 -0.33 -12.92
N PHE A 120 -16.06 0.17 -12.51
CA PHE A 120 -15.90 0.78 -11.20
C PHE A 120 -16.85 1.98 -11.05
N LEU A 121 -17.67 1.95 -10.01
CA LEU A 121 -18.56 3.05 -9.61
C LEU A 121 -18.13 3.49 -8.20
N PRO A 122 -17.51 4.68 -8.06
CA PRO A 122 -17.12 5.17 -6.74
C PRO A 122 -18.35 5.49 -5.89
N ASP A 123 -18.24 5.34 -4.57
CA ASP A 123 -19.27 5.80 -3.64
C ASP A 123 -19.43 7.33 -3.75
N LEU A 124 -20.63 7.76 -4.14
CA LEU A 124 -20.98 9.17 -4.33
C LEU A 124 -21.39 9.89 -3.05
N SER A 125 -21.35 9.21 -1.90
CA SER A 125 -21.57 9.80 -0.59
C SER A 125 -20.49 10.85 -0.24
N GLY A 126 -20.79 11.68 0.76
CA GLY A 126 -19.86 12.71 1.25
C GLY A 126 -19.95 14.07 0.54
N GLU A 127 -19.17 15.01 1.08
CA GLU A 127 -19.07 16.41 0.64
C GLU A 127 -18.42 16.50 -0.75
N ILE A 128 -19.00 17.30 -1.65
CA ILE A 128 -18.36 17.63 -2.95
C ILE A 128 -17.21 18.59 -2.72
N LEU A 129 -16.08 18.31 -3.35
CA LEU A 129 -14.95 19.22 -3.41
C LEU A 129 -14.21 19.08 -4.73
N TYR A 130 -13.14 19.86 -4.91
CA TYR A 130 -12.30 19.81 -6.10
C TYR A 130 -10.82 19.65 -5.75
N VAL A 131 -10.14 18.73 -6.43
CA VAL A 131 -8.69 18.55 -6.40
C VAL A 131 -8.15 18.88 -7.78
N ASN A 132 -7.41 19.98 -7.92
CA ASN A 132 -6.86 20.45 -9.21
C ASN A 132 -7.93 20.55 -10.33
N GLY A 133 -9.14 21.02 -9.98
CA GLY A 133 -10.26 21.13 -10.93
C GLY A 133 -11.05 19.82 -11.17
N HIS A 134 -10.58 18.69 -10.65
CA HIS A 134 -11.30 17.42 -10.71
C HIS A 134 -12.28 17.32 -9.54
N GLN A 135 -13.54 17.02 -9.83
CA GLN A 135 -14.53 16.78 -8.79
C GLN A 135 -14.15 15.53 -7.98
N GLY A 136 -14.18 15.67 -6.66
CA GLY A 136 -13.96 14.59 -5.71
C GLY A 136 -15.02 14.57 -4.62
N ARG A 137 -14.89 13.62 -3.71
CA ARG A 137 -15.69 13.54 -2.48
C ARG A 137 -14.82 13.44 -1.25
N PHE A 138 -15.34 13.96 -0.15
CA PHE A 138 -14.79 13.71 1.17
C PHE A 138 -15.85 13.14 2.10
N MET A 139 -15.55 11.98 2.68
CA MET A 139 -16.35 11.36 3.73
C MET A 139 -15.57 11.43 5.05
N PRO A 140 -16.05 12.18 6.06
CA PRO A 140 -15.33 12.32 7.32
C PRO A 140 -15.38 11.02 8.15
N THR A 141 -14.28 10.74 8.85
CA THR A 141 -14.26 9.85 10.01
C THR A 141 -14.25 10.72 11.26
N GLN A 142 -15.10 10.41 12.26
CA GLN A 142 -15.14 11.17 13.50
C GLN A 142 -14.19 10.60 14.56
N PRO A 143 -13.51 11.43 15.38
CA PRO A 143 -13.55 12.90 15.41
C PRO A 143 -12.60 13.59 14.41
N LYS A 144 -11.66 12.86 13.82
CA LYS A 144 -10.69 13.33 12.81
C LYS A 144 -10.49 12.24 11.75
N GLY A 145 -10.03 12.64 10.57
CA GLY A 145 -9.79 11.71 9.47
C GLY A 145 -10.92 11.68 8.46
N GLY A 146 -10.82 10.71 7.56
CA GLY A 146 -11.79 10.49 6.51
C GLY A 146 -11.18 9.86 5.28
N ASP A 147 -12.02 9.77 4.26
CA ASP A 147 -11.72 9.30 2.92
C ASP A 147 -11.93 10.43 1.93
N LEU A 148 -10.86 10.87 1.28
CA LEU A 148 -10.87 11.78 0.16
C LEU A 148 -10.68 10.96 -1.12
N TRP A 149 -11.54 11.11 -2.13
CA TRP A 149 -11.28 10.50 -3.43
C TRP A 149 -11.57 11.45 -4.59
N TRP A 150 -10.84 11.28 -5.69
CA TRP A 150 -11.07 11.95 -6.97
C TRP A 150 -10.57 11.06 -8.11
N ILE A 151 -10.91 11.43 -9.34
CA ILE A 151 -10.40 10.79 -10.55
C ILE A 151 -9.64 11.82 -11.37
N GLU A 152 -8.40 11.51 -11.72
CA GLU A 152 -7.53 12.36 -12.53
C GLU A 152 -6.80 11.50 -13.57
N ASN A 153 -6.81 11.90 -14.84
CA ASN A 153 -6.15 11.17 -15.93
C ASN A 153 -6.49 9.66 -15.96
N ASP A 154 -7.78 9.34 -15.84
CA ASP A 154 -8.30 7.96 -15.75
C ASP A 154 -7.70 7.13 -14.59
N THR A 155 -7.19 7.80 -13.56
CA THR A 155 -6.70 7.18 -12.32
C THR A 155 -7.65 7.53 -11.19
N PHE A 156 -8.28 6.52 -10.60
CA PHE A 156 -9.00 6.69 -9.35
C PHE A 156 -7.99 6.78 -8.22
N ILE A 157 -8.11 7.81 -7.39
CA ILE A 157 -7.24 8.03 -6.24
C ILE A 157 -8.12 8.13 -5.00
N ARG A 158 -7.85 7.28 -3.99
CA ARG A 158 -8.45 7.39 -2.65
C ARG A 158 -7.36 7.60 -1.62
N MET A 159 -7.44 8.71 -0.94
CA MET A 159 -6.60 9.08 0.20
C MET A 159 -7.38 8.84 1.50
N ASN A 160 -6.84 8.02 2.40
CA ASN A 160 -7.48 7.69 3.67
C ASN A 160 -6.55 8.03 4.84
N SER A 161 -7.10 8.61 5.91
CA SER A 161 -6.38 8.88 7.15
C SER A 161 -7.32 8.85 8.35
N LEU A 162 -6.82 8.45 9.52
CA LEU A 162 -7.53 8.57 10.80
C LEU A 162 -7.07 9.78 11.62
N ILE A 163 -6.02 10.47 11.15
CA ILE A 163 -5.32 11.49 11.93
C ILE A 163 -5.15 12.81 11.18
N LEU A 164 -5.35 12.87 9.88
CA LEU A 164 -5.29 14.12 9.11
C LEU A 164 -6.70 14.69 8.97
N THR A 165 -6.82 16.00 9.10
CA THR A 165 -8.04 16.74 8.76
C THR A 165 -8.29 16.71 7.25
N LYS A 166 -9.51 17.04 6.84
CA LYS A 166 -9.87 17.27 5.44
C LYS A 166 -8.89 18.23 4.77
N GLU A 167 -8.58 19.34 5.43
CA GLU A 167 -7.71 20.40 4.92
C GLU A 167 -6.26 19.94 4.78
N GLU A 168 -5.75 19.15 5.73
CA GLU A 168 -4.42 18.54 5.64
C GLU A 168 -4.34 17.55 4.46
N MET A 169 -5.37 16.71 4.27
CA MET A 169 -5.45 15.77 3.14
C MET A 169 -5.53 16.51 1.79
N LEU A 170 -6.34 17.55 1.69
CA LEU A 170 -6.46 18.35 0.46
C LEU A 170 -5.15 19.05 0.08
N LYS A 171 -4.41 19.58 1.06
CA LYS A 171 -3.09 20.20 0.81
C LYS A 171 -2.11 19.20 0.19
N ILE A 172 -2.17 17.94 0.59
CA ILE A 172 -1.35 16.86 0.02
C ILE A 172 -1.85 16.51 -1.38
N ALA A 173 -3.17 16.35 -1.55
CA ALA A 173 -3.80 15.94 -2.80
C ALA A 173 -3.52 16.92 -3.95
N ILE A 174 -3.64 18.24 -3.70
CA ILE A 174 -3.46 19.30 -4.71
C ILE A 174 -2.05 19.31 -5.30
N VAL A 175 -1.04 18.84 -4.57
CA VAL A 175 0.35 18.82 -5.03
C VAL A 175 0.80 17.45 -5.56
N MET A 176 -0.11 16.49 -5.74
CA MET A 176 0.23 15.19 -6.32
C MET A 176 0.53 15.30 -7.81
N LYS A 177 1.48 14.49 -8.31
CA LYS A 177 1.90 14.47 -9.71
C LYS A 177 2.42 13.12 -10.18
#